data_AF-A0A7T8JWZ3-F1
#
_entry.id   AF-A0A7T8JWZ3-F1
#
_cell.length_a   1.000
_cell.length_b   1.000
_cell.length_c   1.000
_cell.angle_alpha   90.00
_cell.angle_beta   90.00
_cell.angle_gamma   90.00
#
_symmetry.space_group_name_H-M   'P 1'
#
loop_
_entity.id
_entity.type
_entity.pdbx_description
1 polymer ?
#
loop_
_entity_poly.entity_id
_entity_poly.type
_entity_poly.pdbx_seq_one_letter_code
_entity_poly.pdbx_strand_id
1 'polypeptide(L)'
;MGGVDKHDQLVQLYRTFIRSRKWPLRMIFHLINMGVSNAWLEWRRDASLCKLPAKQIKSMDLLTFTQMIAEALSTSVPGRGRPSSTSCPSPSF
;
A
#
# COMPACT_ATOMS: atom_id res chain seq x y z
N MET A 1 -13.31 -22.98 9.29
CA MET A 1 -13.57 -22.29 8.01
C MET A 1 -14.01 -20.85 8.30
N GLY A 2 -13.09 -19.90 8.43
CA GLY A 2 -13.45 -18.52 8.79
C GLY A 2 -12.33 -17.48 8.66
N GLY A 3 -11.17 -17.87 8.13
CA GLY A 3 -10.06 -16.95 7.86
C GLY A 3 -10.29 -16.15 6.57
N VAL A 4 -10.81 -16.82 5.54
CA VAL A 4 -11.11 -16.21 4.24
C VAL A 4 -12.23 -15.17 4.37
N ASP A 5 -13.29 -15.47 5.13
CA ASP A 5 -14.42 -14.55 5.34
C ASP A 5 -14.00 -13.27 6.07
N LYS A 6 -13.10 -13.39 7.05
CA LYS A 6 -12.54 -12.23 7.77
C LYS A 6 -11.71 -11.36 6.85
N HIS A 7 -10.87 -11.98 6.02
CA HIS A 7 -10.07 -11.24 5.06
C HIS A 7 -10.96 -10.53 4.02
N ASP A 8 -11.98 -11.22 3.51
CA ASP A 8 -12.94 -10.64 2.57
C ASP A 8 -13.70 -9.45 3.21
N GLN A 9 -14.10 -9.57 4.47
CA GLN A 9 -14.69 -8.45 5.23
C GLN A 9 -13.74 -7.24 5.33
N LEU A 10 -12.45 -7.45 5.59
CA LEU A 10 -11.47 -6.36 5.66
C LEU A 10 -11.28 -5.65 4.32
N VAL A 11 -11.23 -6.41 3.22
CA VAL A 11 -11.11 -5.87 1.86
C VAL A 11 -12.39 -5.12 1.45
N GLN A 12 -13.56 -5.59 1.89
CA GLN A 12 -14.82 -4.90 1.63
C GLN A 12 -14.94 -3.58 2.41
N LEU A 13 -14.42 -3.51 3.64
CA LEU A 13 -14.56 -2.35 4.53
C LEU A 13 -13.93 -1.06 3.96
N TYR A 14 -12.76 -1.17 3.34
CA TYR A 14 -12.03 -0.03 2.74
C TYR A 14 -11.82 -0.19 1.23
N ARG A 15 -12.80 -0.77 0.55
CA ARG A 15 -12.74 -1.00 -0.90
C ARG A 15 -12.57 0.32 -1.67
N THR A 16 -11.58 0.36 -2.56
CA THR A 16 -11.46 1.47 -3.52
C THR A 16 -12.54 1.36 -4.61
N PHE A 17 -13.44 2.33 -4.66
CA PHE A 17 -14.47 2.40 -5.70
C PHE A 17 -13.92 3.05 -6.97
N ILE A 18 -13.96 2.32 -8.09
CA ILE A 18 -13.49 2.80 -9.38
C ILE A 18 -14.65 2.77 -10.36
N ARG A 19 -14.97 3.93 -10.95
CA ARG A 19 -16.06 4.09 -11.93
C ARG A 19 -15.74 3.49 -13.31
N SER A 20 -14.52 2.99 -13.52
CA SER A 20 -14.09 2.46 -14.81
C SER A 20 -14.77 1.14 -15.17
N ARG A 21 -15.18 1.03 -16.44
CA ARG A 21 -15.72 -0.21 -17.02
C ARG A 21 -14.65 -1.27 -17.25
N LYS A 22 -13.38 -0.88 -17.35
CA LYS A 22 -12.24 -1.80 -17.58
C LYS A 22 -12.06 -2.73 -16.37
N TRP A 23 -12.32 -4.02 -16.55
CA TRP A 23 -12.19 -5.03 -15.50
C TRP A 23 -10.77 -5.16 -14.89
N PRO A 24 -9.66 -4.98 -15.64
CA PRO A 24 -8.33 -5.14 -15.06
C PRO A 24 -8.04 -4.13 -13.95
N LEU A 25 -8.57 -2.90 -14.07
CA LEU A 25 -8.44 -1.90 -13.02
C LEU A 25 -9.14 -2.34 -11.74
N ARG A 26 -10.32 -2.96 -11.83
CA ARG A 26 -10.98 -3.51 -10.64
C ARG A 26 -10.14 -4.59 -9.96
N MET A 27 -9.45 -5.42 -10.74
CA MET A 27 -8.56 -6.46 -10.20
C MET A 27 -7.30 -5.90 -9.57
N ILE A 28 -6.62 -4.93 -10.21
CA ILE A 28 -5.40 -4.32 -9.68
C ILE A 28 -5.67 -3.68 -8.32
N PHE A 29 -6.73 -2.89 -8.19
CA PHE A 29 -7.06 -2.24 -6.93
C PHE A 29 -7.57 -3.21 -5.87
N HIS A 30 -8.26 -4.28 -6.27
CA HIS A 30 -8.59 -5.36 -5.35
C HIS A 30 -7.33 -6.01 -4.78
N LEU A 31 -6.32 -6.28 -5.62
CA LEU A 31 -5.04 -6.84 -5.19
C LEU A 31 -4.28 -5.89 -4.25
N ILE A 32 -4.27 -4.58 -4.53
CA ILE A 32 -3.67 -3.57 -3.65
C ILE A 32 -4.37 -3.56 -2.28
N ASN A 33 -5.71 -3.51 -2.26
CA ASN A 33 -6.49 -3.52 -1.00
C ASN A 33 -6.28 -4.80 -0.18
N MET A 34 -6.14 -5.95 -0.86
CA MET A 34 -5.75 -7.22 -0.26
C MET A 34 -4.34 -7.17 0.34
N GLY A 35 -3.37 -6.62 -0.40
CA GLY A 35 -2.00 -6.44 0.07
C GLY A 35 -1.91 -5.54 1.31
N VAL A 36 -2.60 -4.40 1.31
CA VAL A 36 -2.64 -3.47 2.46
C VAL A 36 -3.27 -4.13 3.68
N SER A 37 -4.35 -4.89 3.49
CA SER A 37 -5.02 -5.62 4.58
C SER A 37 -4.10 -6.67 5.21
N ASN A 38 -3.33 -7.39 4.39
CA ASN A 38 -2.34 -8.37 4.87
C ASN A 38 -1.17 -7.69 5.59
N ALA A 39 -0.65 -6.59 5.05
CA ALA A 39 0.42 -5.80 5.68
C ALA A 39 0.00 -5.24 7.04
N TRP A 40 -1.26 -4.81 7.18
CA TRP A 40 -1.79 -4.36 8.48
C TRP A 40 -1.85 -5.50 9.51
N LEU A 41 -2.26 -6.70 9.09
CA LEU A 41 -2.28 -7.87 9.97
C LEU A 41 -0.86 -8.30 10.40
N GLU A 42 0.10 -8.23 9.48
CA GLU A 42 1.52 -8.46 9.76
C GLU A 42 2.06 -7.42 10.74
N TRP A 43 1.82 -6.13 10.50
CA TRP A 43 2.20 -5.05 11.41
C TRP A 43 1.64 -5.24 12.82
N ARG A 44 0.37 -5.65 12.95
CA ARG A 44 -0.22 -5.95 14.28
C ARG A 44 0.46 -7.11 14.98
N ARG A 45 0.87 -8.12 14.22
CA ARG A 45 1.57 -9.30 14.74
C ARG A 45 2.96 -8.89 15.23
N ASP A 46 3.69 -8.12 14.44
CA ASP A 46 5.02 -7.61 14.78
C ASP A 46 4.97 -6.63 15.97
N ALA A 47 3.97 -5.74 16.01
CA ALA A 47 3.79 -4.84 17.13
C ALA A 47 3.51 -5.60 18.45
N SER A 48 2.84 -6.74 18.37
CA SER A 48 2.62 -7.63 19.51
C SER A 48 3.92 -8.33 19.94
N LEU A 49 4.75 -8.77 18.99
CA LEU A 49 6.05 -9.39 19.26
C LEU A 49 7.03 -8.39 19.91
N CYS A 50 7.02 -7.14 19.45
CA CYS A 50 7.81 -6.04 20.00
C CYS A 50 7.28 -5.50 21.35
N LYS A 51 6.24 -6.13 21.93
CA LYS A 51 5.60 -5.76 23.20
C LYS A 51 5.13 -4.30 23.25
N LEU A 52 4.66 -3.75 22.12
CA LEU A 52 4.04 -2.43 22.15
C LEU A 52 2.79 -2.45 23.04
N PRO A 53 2.47 -1.33 23.71
CA PRO A 53 1.27 -1.26 24.54
C PRO A 53 0.04 -1.54 23.66
N ALA A 54 -0.80 -2.48 24.10
CA ALA A 54 -1.98 -2.90 23.35
C ALA A 54 -2.92 -1.74 22.98
N LYS A 55 -2.88 -0.65 23.74
CA LYS A 55 -3.60 0.60 23.46
C LYS A 55 -3.13 1.26 22.15
N GLN A 56 -1.82 1.24 21.89
CA GLN A 56 -1.21 1.82 20.68
C GLN A 56 -1.42 0.92 19.46
N ILE A 57 -1.46 -0.40 19.66
CA ILE A 57 -1.79 -1.36 18.59
C ILE A 57 -3.26 -1.22 18.18
N LYS A 58 -4.16 -1.05 19.16
CA LYS A 58 -5.60 -0.85 18.91
C LYS A 58 -5.95 0.52 18.36
N SER A 59 -5.14 1.55 18.60
CA SER A 59 -5.39 2.89 18.05
C SER A 59 -5.05 3.00 16.56
N MET A 60 -4.27 2.04 16.02
CA MET A 60 -3.88 2.02 14.61
C MET A 60 -4.90 1.23 13.79
N ASP A 61 -6.04 1.85 13.51
CA ASP A 61 -7.08 1.27 12.66
C ASP A 61 -6.60 1.12 11.21
N LEU A 62 -7.23 0.20 10.47
CA LEU A 62 -6.87 -0.12 9.09
C LEU A 62 -6.98 1.10 8.16
N LEU A 63 -7.92 2.03 8.41
CA LEU A 63 -8.02 3.29 7.68
C LEU A 63 -6.78 4.17 7.88
N THR A 64 -6.37 4.38 9.14
CA THR A 64 -5.22 5.20 9.50
C THR A 64 -3.94 4.61 8.91
N PHE A 65 -3.80 3.27 8.97
CA PHE A 65 -2.69 2.57 8.34
C PHE A 65 -2.66 2.77 6.81
N THR A 66 -3.82 2.67 6.16
CA THR A 66 -3.95 2.92 4.71
C THR A 66 -3.60 4.38 4.36
N GLN A 67 -4.02 5.33 5.19
CA GLN A 67 -3.69 6.74 5.00
C GLN A 67 -2.18 7.00 5.13
N MET A 68 -1.51 6.40 6.13
CA MET A 68 -0.05 6.49 6.26
C MET A 68 0.69 5.95 5.03
N ILE A 69 0.22 4.82 4.48
CA ILE A 69 0.76 4.26 3.24
C ILE A 69 0.55 5.24 2.08
N ALA A 70 -0.64 5.81 1.95
CA ALA A 70 -0.96 6.77 0.90
C ALA A 70 -0.07 8.03 0.99
N GLU A 71 0.15 8.56 2.20
CA GLU A 71 1.04 9.69 2.45
C GLU A 71 2.50 9.35 2.12
N ALA A 72 2.98 8.18 2.54
CA ALA A 72 4.34 7.72 2.24
C ALA A 72 4.58 7.54 0.73
N LEU A 73 3.60 6.98 0.01
CA LEU A 73 3.67 6.83 -1.44
C LEU A 73 3.53 8.17 -2.18
N SER A 74 2.72 9.09 -1.67
CA SER A 74 2.52 10.42 -2.28
C SER A 74 3.72 11.34 -2.10
N THR A 75 4.46 11.18 -1.00
CA THR A 75 5.70 11.91 -0.73
C THR A 75 6.92 11.29 -1.41
N SER A 76 6.82 10.02 -1.86
CA SER A 76 7.83 9.42 -2.73
C SER A 76 7.82 10.13 -4.08
N VAL A 77 8.72 11.10 -4.24
CA VAL A 77 8.95 11.77 -5.52
C VAL A 77 9.48 10.72 -6.50
N PRO A 78 8.77 10.39 -7.59
CA PRO A 78 9.41 9.70 -8.69
C PRO A 78 10.45 10.68 -9.24
N GLY A 79 11.72 10.27 -9.32
CA GLY A 79 12.69 10.99 -10.13
C GLY A 79 12.08 11.21 -11.51
N ARG A 80 11.73 12.46 -11.83
CA ARG A 80 10.92 12.78 -12.99
C ARG A 80 11.83 12.76 -14.22
N GLY A 81 11.84 11.65 -14.96
CA GLY A 81 12.50 11.57 -16.27
C GLY A 81 12.67 10.17 -16.85
N ARG A 82 12.76 10.10 -18.19
CA ARG A 82 13.47 9.04 -18.91
C ARG A 82 14.96 9.19 -18.54
N PRO A 83 15.74 8.14 -18.22
CA PRO A 83 17.17 8.29 -18.13
C PRO A 83 17.65 8.79 -19.50
N SER A 84 18.12 10.04 -19.56
CA SER A 84 18.77 10.57 -20.74
C SER A 84 20.04 9.76 -20.94
N SER A 85 19.95 8.74 -21.78
CA SER A 85 21.11 8.10 -22.39
C SER A 85 21.94 9.18 -23.06
N THR A 86 23.16 9.37 -22.56
CA THR A 86 24.37 9.71 -23.31
C THR A 86 24.27 10.84 -24.33
N SER A 87 24.94 11.96 -24.03
CA SER A 87 25.82 12.58 -25.02
C SER A 87 27.14 12.94 -24.36
N CYS A 88 28.19 12.20 -24.72
CA CYS A 88 29.57 12.59 -24.48
C CYS A 88 29.83 13.96 -25.12
N PRO A 89 30.49 14.91 -24.46
CA PRO A 89 31.23 15.93 -25.17
C PRO A 89 32.54 15.31 -25.68
N SER A 90 32.69 15.29 -27.00
CA SER A 90 33.92 14.96 -27.72
C SER A 90 35.10 15.81 -27.20
N PRO A 91 36.35 15.28 -27.25
CA PRO A 91 37.51 15.99 -26.74
C PRO A 91 37.84 17.20 -27.63
N SER A 92 38.04 18.35 -27.01
CA SER A 92 38.64 19.52 -27.66
C SER A 92 40.14 19.25 -27.85
N PHE A 93 40.62 19.42 -29.09
CA PHE A 93 42.03 19.40 -29.49
C PHE A 93 42.86 20.47 -28.74
#